data_AF-A0A382XU60-F1
#
_entry.id   AF-A0A382XU60-F1
#
_cell.length_a   1.000
_cell.length_b   1.000
_cell.length_c   1.000
_cell.angle_alpha   90.00
_cell.angle_beta   90.00
_cell.angle_gamma   90.00
#
_symmetry.space_group_name_H-M   'P 1'
#
loop_
_entity.id
_entity.type
_entity.pdbx_description
1 polymer ?
#
loop_
_entity_poly.entity_id
_entity_poly.type
_entity_poly.pdbx_seq_one_letter_code
_entity_poly.pdbx_strand_id
1 'polypeptide(L)'
;MITDYNRLSGLHKVAILFTVLGESLAMSLIKGLSRTEIRKIRATISEMDSVSFTLKRRIMEEFYFGFLSEQFQEDGNEEDEGPIKPFEFLTEMTDEQLIALLANQDVPVVAIALAQLDAEKRMKILERMEPEEKGKTLIELGSLQDIPLEAIIEVAGKLKEKGSYLPKPVEFSRGGAKEIADLIGEMDAEEGERYMQTLQNENPELYKDVKILVLTFEDIIEKFPDGILRDLMNSVELDALAMAVKGIDQETIDRIIG
;
A
#
# COMPACT_ATOMS: atom_id res chain seq x y z
N MET A 1 19.21 16.83 -30.59
CA MET A 1 17.98 16.99 -29.77
C MET A 1 17.76 15.71 -28.99
N ILE A 2 17.67 15.80 -27.67
CA ILE A 2 17.50 14.64 -26.78
C ILE A 2 16.02 14.29 -26.67
N THR A 3 15.68 13.03 -26.90
CA THR A 3 14.31 12.50 -26.90
C THR A 3 14.13 11.27 -26.01
N ASP A 4 15.21 10.54 -25.70
CA ASP A 4 15.14 9.29 -24.94
C ASP A 4 15.32 9.55 -23.44
N TYR A 5 14.28 9.27 -22.67
CA TYR A 5 14.23 9.42 -21.22
C TYR A 5 15.13 8.41 -20.49
N ASN A 6 15.21 7.17 -20.97
CA ASN A 6 15.88 6.08 -20.24
C ASN A 6 17.41 6.21 -20.26
N ARG A 7 17.94 7.11 -21.08
CA ARG A 7 19.37 7.39 -21.21
C ARG A 7 19.84 8.57 -20.35
N LEU A 8 18.92 9.22 -19.64
CA LEU A 8 19.22 10.35 -18.78
C LEU A 8 19.66 9.90 -17.39
N SER A 9 20.82 10.37 -16.95
CA SER A 9 21.22 10.26 -15.54
C SER A 9 20.45 11.24 -14.66
N GLY A 10 20.43 11.02 -13.35
CA GLY A 10 19.82 11.94 -12.38
C GLY A 10 20.34 13.38 -12.53
N LEU A 11 21.64 13.55 -12.78
CA LEU A 11 22.23 14.87 -13.02
C LEU A 11 21.68 15.54 -14.28
N HIS A 12 21.44 14.79 -15.36
CA HIS A 12 20.81 15.32 -16.57
C HIS A 12 19.35 15.72 -16.32
N LYS A 13 18.61 14.94 -15.53
CA LYS A 13 17.22 15.28 -15.16
C LYS A 13 17.15 16.56 -14.33
N VAL A 14 18.01 16.71 -13.33
CA VAL A 14 18.12 17.94 -12.52
C VAL A 14 18.54 19.12 -13.39
N ALA A 15 19.51 18.94 -14.31
CA ALA A 15 19.89 19.97 -15.25
C ALA A 15 18.69 20.44 -16.11
N ILE A 16 17.89 19.51 -16.62
CA ILE A 16 16.67 19.83 -17.39
C ILE A 16 15.67 20.61 -16.54
N LEU A 17 15.43 20.19 -15.29
CA LEU A 17 14.57 20.91 -14.34
C LEU A 17 15.03 22.36 -14.15
N PHE A 18 16.34 22.57 -13.94
CA PHE A 18 16.94 23.90 -13.82
C PHE A 18 16.78 24.74 -15.08
N THR A 19 16.84 24.14 -16.27
CA THR A 19 16.60 24.87 -17.53
C THR A 19 15.15 25.31 -17.72
N VAL A 20 14.19 24.57 -17.15
CA VAL A 20 12.76 24.86 -17.28
C VAL A 20 12.31 25.88 -16.23
N LEU A 21 12.68 25.66 -14.98
CA LEU A 21 12.26 26.51 -13.85
C LEU A 21 13.13 27.76 -13.66
N GLY A 22 14.36 27.74 -14.15
CA GLY A 22 15.38 28.74 -13.85
C GLY A 22 16.09 28.45 -12.52
N GLU A 23 17.32 28.96 -12.40
CA GLU A 23 18.22 28.65 -11.28
C GLU A 23 17.65 29.09 -9.93
N SER A 24 17.02 30.27 -9.85
CA SER A 24 16.48 30.79 -8.58
C SER A 24 15.36 29.92 -8.03
N LEU A 25 14.39 29.54 -8.87
CA LEU A 25 13.25 28.73 -8.47
C LEU A 25 13.67 27.29 -8.16
N ALA A 26 14.51 26.68 -9.02
CA ALA A 26 15.02 25.34 -8.79
C ALA A 26 15.81 25.22 -7.47
N MET A 27 16.61 26.25 -7.13
CA MET A 27 17.32 26.33 -5.85
C MET A 27 16.41 26.49 -4.63
N SER A 28 15.20 27.05 -4.81
CA SER A 28 14.23 27.15 -3.72
C SER A 28 13.47 25.84 -3.46
N LEU A 29 13.31 25.02 -4.51
CA LEU A 29 12.63 23.72 -4.43
C LEU A 29 13.56 22.62 -3.92
N ILE A 30 14.79 22.54 -4.43
CA ILE A 30 15.76 21.52 -4.00
C ILE A 30 16.64 22.10 -2.90
N LYS A 31 16.32 21.77 -1.65
CA LYS A 31 17.11 22.17 -0.47
C LYS A 31 18.39 21.32 -0.39
N GLY A 32 19.42 21.88 0.24
CA GLY A 32 20.63 21.11 0.59
C GLY A 32 21.69 20.93 -0.52
N LEU A 33 21.51 21.52 -1.71
CA LEU A 33 22.53 21.44 -2.77
C LEU A 33 23.83 22.17 -2.38
N SER A 34 24.94 21.45 -2.44
CA SER A 34 26.27 22.01 -2.24
C SER A 34 26.72 22.86 -3.44
N ARG A 35 27.67 23.78 -3.20
CA ARG A 35 28.29 24.59 -4.27
C ARG A 35 28.91 23.73 -5.38
N THR A 36 29.39 22.53 -5.04
CA THR A 36 30.00 21.61 -6.01
C THR A 36 28.93 20.98 -6.91
N GLU A 37 27.78 20.61 -6.37
CA GLU A 37 26.67 20.05 -7.13
C GLU A 37 26.06 21.08 -8.08
N ILE A 38 25.89 22.32 -7.61
CA ILE A 38 25.42 23.43 -8.46
C ILE A 38 26.36 23.64 -9.66
N ARG A 39 27.68 23.58 -9.43
CA ARG A 39 28.67 23.69 -10.52
C ARG A 39 28.55 22.52 -11.50
N LYS A 40 28.37 21.30 -11.01
CA LYS A 40 28.15 20.12 -11.87
C LYS A 40 26.87 20.29 -12.70
N ILE A 41 25.77 20.72 -12.10
CA ILE A 41 24.51 20.98 -12.79
C ILE A 41 24.69 22.01 -13.91
N ARG A 42 25.35 23.15 -13.64
CA ARG A 42 25.62 24.17 -14.66
C ARG A 42 26.50 23.67 -15.80
N ALA A 43 27.54 22.89 -15.48
CA ALA A 43 28.40 22.28 -16.49
C ALA A 43 27.57 21.36 -17.40
N THR A 44 26.74 20.51 -16.80
CA THR A 44 25.82 19.63 -17.55
C THR A 44 24.85 20.42 -18.41
N ILE A 45 24.23 21.51 -17.92
CA ILE A 45 23.34 22.37 -18.73
C ILE A 45 24.07 22.92 -19.97
N SER A 46 25.34 23.29 -19.82
CA SER A 46 26.13 23.88 -20.89
C SER A 46 26.56 22.86 -21.96
N GLU A 47 26.74 21.60 -21.56
CA GLU A 47 27.13 20.49 -22.44
C GLU A 47 25.93 19.81 -23.12
N MET A 48 24.72 19.99 -22.59
CA MET A 48 23.52 19.33 -23.09
C MET A 48 22.97 19.99 -24.37
N ASP A 49 22.62 19.13 -25.32
CA ASP A 49 21.84 19.51 -26.49
C ASP A 49 20.40 19.90 -26.13
N SER A 50 19.71 20.58 -27.05
CA SER A 50 18.29 20.89 -26.93
C SER A 50 17.44 19.66 -26.59
N VAL A 51 16.56 19.82 -25.60
CA VAL A 51 15.67 18.75 -25.10
C VAL A 51 14.26 18.97 -25.64
N SER A 52 13.63 17.90 -26.14
CA SER A 52 12.25 17.96 -26.64
C SER A 52 11.24 18.36 -25.56
N PHE A 53 10.15 19.03 -25.96
CA PHE A 53 9.10 19.47 -25.03
C PHE A 53 8.48 18.30 -24.25
N THR A 54 8.22 17.18 -24.93
CA THR A 54 7.66 15.97 -24.31
C THR A 54 8.55 15.42 -23.19
N LEU A 55 9.87 15.43 -23.40
CA LEU A 55 10.82 14.97 -22.40
C LEU A 55 10.95 15.94 -21.23
N LYS A 56 10.94 17.25 -21.49
CA LYS A 56 10.87 18.28 -20.44
C LYS A 56 9.63 18.08 -19.57
N ARG A 57 8.45 17.93 -20.19
CA ARG A 57 7.18 17.70 -19.49
C ARG A 57 7.24 16.47 -18.59
N ARG A 58 7.68 15.32 -19.12
CA ARG A 58 7.82 14.08 -18.33
C ARG A 58 8.73 14.23 -17.11
N ILE A 59 9.84 14.94 -17.25
CA ILE A 59 10.78 15.20 -16.14
C ILE A 59 10.14 16.13 -15.11
N MET A 60 9.43 17.17 -15.55
CA MET A 60 8.69 18.05 -14.65
C MET A 60 7.66 17.27 -13.82
N GLU A 61 6.88 16.39 -14.46
CA GLU A 61 5.91 15.52 -13.79
C GLU A 61 6.58 14.60 -12.76
N GLU A 62 7.72 13.98 -13.12
CA GLU A 62 8.50 13.13 -12.20
C GLU A 62 8.95 13.90 -10.94
N PHE A 63 9.55 15.08 -11.10
CA PHE A 63 9.99 15.90 -9.97
C PHE A 63 8.81 16.40 -9.14
N TYR A 64 7.72 16.81 -9.78
CA TYR A 64 6.51 17.23 -9.08
C TYR A 64 5.96 16.12 -8.19
N PHE A 65 5.89 14.88 -8.69
CA PHE A 65 5.52 13.72 -7.86
C PHE A 65 6.49 13.49 -6.71
N GLY A 66 7.80 13.57 -6.94
CA GLY A 66 8.81 13.39 -5.88
C GLY A 66 8.68 14.44 -4.76
N PHE A 67 8.39 15.70 -5.10
CA PHE A 67 8.17 16.74 -4.10
C PHE A 67 6.84 16.58 -3.37
N LEU A 68 5.80 16.12 -4.06
CA LEU A 68 4.53 15.79 -3.42
C LEU A 68 4.69 14.62 -2.45
N SER A 69 5.46 13.58 -2.78
CA SER A 69 5.66 12.46 -1.86
C SER A 69 6.30 12.89 -0.56
N GLU A 70 7.29 13.79 -0.62
CA GLU A 70 7.91 14.37 0.58
C GLU A 70 6.87 15.15 1.42
N GLN A 71 5.94 15.88 0.79
CA GLN A 71 4.88 16.60 1.51
C GLN A 71 3.80 15.68 2.11
N PHE A 72 3.42 14.61 1.41
CA PHE A 72 2.43 13.67 1.93
C PHE A 72 2.99 12.74 3.02
N GLN A 73 4.31 12.52 3.05
CA GLN A 73 5.00 11.78 4.12
C GLN A 73 4.99 12.52 5.47
N GLU A 74 4.88 13.86 5.48
CA GLU A 74 4.79 14.63 6.73
C GLU A 74 3.49 14.36 7.52
N ASP A 75 2.43 13.81 6.89
CA ASP A 75 1.11 13.63 7.51
C ASP A 75 0.70 12.16 7.81
N GLY A 76 1.55 11.15 7.55
CA GLY A 76 1.21 9.78 7.95
C GLY A 76 2.18 8.68 7.51
N ASN A 77 2.76 8.00 8.51
CA ASN A 77 3.54 6.75 8.49
C ASN A 77 4.77 6.69 7.55
N GLU A 78 5.94 6.58 8.17
CA GLU A 78 7.29 6.65 7.60
C GLU A 78 7.77 5.41 6.80
N GLU A 79 6.90 4.53 6.28
CA GLU A 79 7.34 3.20 5.81
C GLU A 79 7.18 2.88 4.32
N ASP A 80 6.61 3.75 3.47
CA ASP A 80 6.44 3.43 2.05
C ASP A 80 7.31 4.34 1.15
N GLU A 81 8.53 3.86 0.82
CA GLU A 81 9.45 4.46 -0.18
C GLU A 81 8.93 4.29 -1.64
N GLY A 82 7.63 4.05 -1.82
CA GLY A 82 6.99 3.84 -3.12
C GLY A 82 6.48 5.12 -3.78
N PRO A 83 6.27 5.10 -5.12
CA PRO A 83 5.58 6.19 -5.80
C PRO A 83 4.16 6.36 -5.22
N ILE A 84 3.75 7.61 -4.99
CA ILE A 84 2.41 7.93 -4.47
C ILE A 84 1.36 7.25 -5.34
N LYS A 85 0.48 6.49 -4.71
CA LYS A 85 -0.71 5.90 -5.33
C LYS A 85 -1.94 6.67 -4.86
N PRO A 86 -2.25 7.84 -5.47
CA PRO A 86 -3.26 8.74 -4.92
C PRO A 86 -4.67 8.14 -4.91
N PHE A 87 -4.91 7.06 -5.68
CA PHE A 87 -6.19 6.36 -5.78
C PHE A 87 -6.19 4.96 -5.14
N GLU A 88 -5.18 4.59 -4.35
CA GLU A 88 -5.12 3.25 -3.72
C GLU A 88 -6.36 2.94 -2.89
N PHE A 89 -6.93 3.93 -2.19
CA PHE A 89 -8.17 3.78 -1.44
C PHE A 89 -9.35 3.27 -2.29
N LEU A 90 -9.39 3.54 -3.61
CA LEU A 90 -10.47 3.04 -4.47
C LEU A 90 -10.43 1.51 -4.63
N THR A 91 -9.25 0.89 -4.57
CA THR A 91 -9.13 -0.57 -4.73
C THR A 91 -9.63 -1.30 -3.48
N GLU A 92 -9.51 -0.67 -2.31
CA GLU A 92 -9.97 -1.19 -1.02
C GLU A 92 -11.50 -1.05 -0.83
N MET A 93 -12.14 -0.14 -1.56
CA MET A 93 -13.59 0.08 -1.46
C MET A 93 -14.40 -1.07 -2.06
N THR A 94 -15.56 -1.32 -1.45
CA THR A 94 -16.59 -2.24 -1.96
C THR A 94 -17.28 -1.68 -3.21
N ASP A 95 -17.93 -2.55 -3.98
CA ASP A 95 -18.65 -2.17 -5.19
C ASP A 95 -19.74 -1.13 -4.88
N GLU A 96 -20.48 -1.30 -3.78
CA GLU A 96 -21.52 -0.37 -3.33
C GLU A 96 -20.94 1.00 -2.94
N GLN A 97 -19.80 1.02 -2.24
CA GLN A 97 -19.14 2.27 -1.87
C GLN A 97 -18.62 3.01 -3.11
N LEU A 98 -18.06 2.29 -4.08
CA LEU A 98 -17.60 2.88 -5.34
C LEU A 98 -18.76 3.47 -6.13
N ILE A 99 -19.88 2.75 -6.25
CA ILE A 99 -21.09 3.24 -6.91
C ILE A 99 -21.60 4.51 -6.20
N ALA A 100 -21.68 4.49 -4.86
CA ALA A 100 -22.14 5.65 -4.09
C ALA A 100 -21.20 6.86 -4.21
N LEU A 101 -19.88 6.63 -4.21
CA LEU A 101 -18.88 7.69 -4.37
C LEU A 101 -19.00 8.37 -5.73
N LEU A 102 -19.22 7.58 -6.79
CA LEU A 102 -19.18 8.03 -8.19
C LEU A 102 -20.52 8.55 -8.72
N ALA A 103 -21.66 8.19 -8.12
CA ALA A 103 -23.00 8.52 -8.62
C ALA A 103 -23.28 10.03 -8.80
N ASN A 104 -22.59 10.90 -8.06
CA ASN A 104 -22.74 12.36 -8.15
C ASN A 104 -21.41 13.05 -8.49
N GLN A 105 -20.61 12.42 -9.35
CA GLN A 105 -19.38 13.03 -9.87
C GLN A 105 -19.54 13.39 -11.34
N ASP A 106 -18.78 14.39 -11.78
CA ASP A 106 -18.76 14.75 -13.19
C ASP A 106 -18.07 13.65 -14.02
N VAL A 107 -18.47 13.52 -15.28
CA VAL A 107 -17.99 12.48 -16.20
C VAL A 107 -16.46 12.32 -16.23
N PRO A 108 -15.65 13.41 -16.29
CA PRO A 108 -14.19 13.28 -16.27
C PRO A 108 -13.65 12.68 -14.97
N VAL A 109 -14.27 13.02 -13.83
CA VAL A 109 -13.89 12.49 -12.51
C VAL A 109 -14.19 10.99 -12.43
N VAL A 110 -15.36 10.57 -12.92
CA VAL A 110 -15.71 9.14 -13.01
C VAL A 110 -14.72 8.41 -13.91
N ALA A 111 -14.37 8.98 -15.07
CA ALA A 111 -13.41 8.38 -15.99
C ALA A 111 -12.01 8.22 -15.35
N ILE A 112 -11.51 9.24 -14.65
CA ILE A 112 -10.23 9.19 -13.92
C ILE A 112 -10.27 8.06 -12.88
N ALA A 113 -11.33 7.98 -12.07
CA ALA A 113 -11.47 6.95 -11.04
C ALA A 113 -11.55 5.53 -11.64
N LEU A 114 -12.37 5.33 -12.69
CA LEU A 114 -12.52 4.05 -13.37
C LEU A 114 -11.20 3.55 -13.97
N ALA A 115 -10.35 4.46 -14.47
CA ALA A 115 -9.05 4.10 -15.01
C ALA A 115 -8.10 3.47 -13.98
N GLN A 116 -8.32 3.72 -12.68
CA GLN A 116 -7.51 3.17 -11.58
C GLN A 116 -8.01 1.80 -11.09
N LEU A 117 -9.24 1.43 -11.41
CA LEU A 117 -9.84 0.16 -10.99
C LEU A 117 -9.44 -0.99 -11.93
N ASP A 118 -9.46 -2.21 -11.41
CA ASP A 118 -9.36 -3.42 -12.24
C ASP A 118 -10.56 -3.57 -13.19
N ALA A 119 -10.43 -4.47 -14.16
CA ALA A 119 -11.45 -4.66 -15.18
C ALA A 119 -12.80 -5.13 -14.61
N GLU A 120 -12.79 -5.93 -13.54
CA GLU A 120 -14.00 -6.49 -12.96
C GLU A 120 -14.83 -5.40 -12.26
N LYS A 121 -14.23 -4.67 -11.32
CA LYS A 121 -14.87 -3.54 -10.61
C LYS A 121 -15.31 -2.45 -11.59
N ARG A 122 -14.46 -2.12 -12.56
CA ARG A 122 -14.77 -1.13 -13.60
C ARG A 122 -16.03 -1.50 -14.38
N MET A 123 -16.15 -2.77 -14.81
CA MET A 123 -17.32 -3.24 -15.56
C MET A 123 -18.59 -3.20 -14.73
N LYS A 124 -18.54 -3.63 -13.46
CA LYS A 124 -19.69 -3.57 -12.55
C LYS A 124 -20.23 -2.15 -12.37
N ILE A 125 -19.35 -1.16 -12.24
CA ILE A 125 -19.76 0.25 -12.13
C ILE A 125 -20.38 0.72 -13.46
N LEU A 126 -19.72 0.45 -14.59
CA LEU A 126 -20.22 0.83 -15.92
C LEU A 126 -21.58 0.20 -16.26
N GLU A 127 -21.90 -0.98 -15.73
CA GLU A 127 -23.21 -1.63 -15.93
C GLU A 127 -24.35 -0.93 -15.17
N ARG A 128 -24.03 -0.16 -14.12
CA ARG A 128 -25.01 0.60 -13.33
C ARG A 128 -25.25 2.02 -13.84
N MET A 129 -24.48 2.47 -14.82
CA MET A 129 -24.59 3.81 -15.40
C MET A 129 -25.66 3.87 -16.50
N GLU A 130 -26.33 5.01 -16.61
CA GLU A 130 -27.28 5.26 -17.69
C GLU A 130 -26.55 5.29 -19.06
N PRO A 131 -27.19 4.84 -20.16
CA PRO A 131 -26.52 4.66 -21.46
C PRO A 131 -25.83 5.93 -21.99
N GLU A 132 -26.44 7.10 -21.79
CA GLU A 132 -25.86 8.38 -22.25
C GLU A 132 -24.60 8.75 -21.44
N GLU A 133 -24.68 8.62 -20.12
CA GLU A 133 -23.57 8.93 -19.22
C GLU A 133 -22.41 7.97 -19.45
N LYS A 134 -22.72 6.66 -19.49
CA LYS A 134 -21.76 5.59 -19.81
C LYS A 134 -21.00 5.88 -21.11
N GLY A 135 -21.71 6.31 -22.16
CA GLY A 135 -21.10 6.68 -23.43
C GLY A 135 -20.09 7.82 -23.28
N LYS A 136 -20.46 8.89 -22.57
CA LYS A 136 -19.57 10.04 -22.30
C LYS A 136 -18.35 9.61 -21.46
N THR A 137 -18.56 8.81 -20.43
CA THR A 137 -17.48 8.31 -19.56
C THR A 137 -16.46 7.48 -20.33
N LEU A 138 -16.93 6.62 -21.25
CA LEU A 138 -16.03 5.81 -22.08
C LEU A 138 -15.21 6.66 -23.06
N ILE A 139 -15.78 7.75 -23.58
CA ILE A 139 -15.06 8.70 -24.42
C ILE A 139 -13.95 9.39 -23.61
N GLU A 140 -14.29 9.92 -22.43
CA GLU A 140 -13.32 10.57 -21.53
C GLU A 140 -12.19 9.63 -21.09
N LEU A 141 -12.51 8.35 -20.85
CA LEU A 141 -11.51 7.34 -20.48
C LEU A 141 -10.43 7.16 -21.57
N GLY A 142 -10.76 7.41 -22.83
CA GLY A 142 -9.82 7.38 -23.95
C GLY A 142 -8.95 8.64 -24.09
N SER A 143 -9.31 9.73 -23.41
CA SER A 143 -8.68 11.05 -23.53
C SER A 143 -7.94 11.52 -22.27
N LEU A 144 -7.82 10.66 -21.25
CA LEU A 144 -7.22 11.02 -19.95
C LEU A 144 -5.76 11.53 -20.05
N GLN A 145 -5.02 11.16 -21.09
CA GLN A 145 -3.64 11.62 -21.33
C GLN A 145 -3.51 13.14 -21.52
N ASP A 146 -4.60 13.83 -21.85
CA ASP A 146 -4.63 15.28 -22.05
C ASP A 146 -4.89 16.04 -20.73
N ILE A 147 -5.22 15.32 -19.65
CA ILE A 147 -5.52 15.90 -18.35
C ILE A 147 -4.21 16.19 -17.60
N PRO A 148 -3.99 17.43 -17.14
CA PRO A 148 -2.84 17.76 -16.32
C PRO A 148 -2.80 16.92 -15.05
N LEU A 149 -1.60 16.52 -14.67
CA LEU A 149 -1.40 15.66 -13.52
C LEU A 149 -1.92 16.29 -12.22
N GLU A 150 -1.74 17.60 -12.06
CA GLU A 150 -2.20 18.35 -10.89
C GLU A 150 -3.71 18.18 -10.69
N ALA A 151 -4.48 18.19 -11.78
CA ALA A 151 -5.92 17.98 -11.74
C ALA A 151 -6.28 16.54 -11.32
N ILE A 152 -5.51 15.54 -11.78
CA ILE A 152 -5.70 14.15 -11.38
C ILE A 152 -5.49 13.98 -9.86
N ILE A 153 -4.46 14.62 -9.31
CA ILE A 153 -4.15 14.56 -7.88
C ILE A 153 -5.20 15.29 -7.05
N GLU A 154 -5.64 16.47 -7.49
CA GLU A 154 -6.73 17.19 -6.84
C GLU A 154 -8.02 16.35 -6.80
N VAL A 155 -8.34 15.67 -7.91
CA VAL A 155 -9.47 14.75 -7.99
C VAL A 155 -9.32 13.59 -7.00
N ALA A 156 -8.14 12.98 -6.93
CA ALA A 156 -7.87 11.92 -5.96
C ALA A 156 -8.09 12.39 -4.52
N GLY A 157 -7.54 13.55 -4.14
CA GLY A 157 -7.69 14.12 -2.80
C GLY A 157 -9.16 14.32 -2.43
N LYS A 158 -9.95 14.93 -3.33
CA LYS A 158 -11.38 15.16 -3.13
C LYS A 158 -12.18 13.85 -3.03
N LEU A 159 -11.86 12.86 -3.86
CA LEU A 159 -12.52 11.56 -3.81
C LEU A 159 -12.15 10.79 -2.53
N LYS A 160 -10.91 10.88 -2.07
CA LYS A 160 -10.46 10.25 -0.81
C LYS A 160 -11.19 10.86 0.39
N GLU A 161 -11.27 12.19 0.45
CA GLU A 161 -12.02 12.92 1.47
C GLU A 161 -13.50 12.49 1.47
N LYS A 162 -14.17 12.52 0.31
CA LYS A 162 -15.56 12.07 0.18
C LYS A 162 -15.75 10.61 0.57
N GLY A 163 -14.83 9.74 0.16
CA GLY A 163 -14.85 8.32 0.47
C GLY A 163 -14.74 8.04 1.96
N SER A 164 -14.03 8.89 2.72
CA SER A 164 -13.91 8.75 4.18
C SER A 164 -15.24 8.91 4.93
N TYR A 165 -16.21 9.63 4.35
CA TYR A 165 -17.55 9.80 4.90
C TYR A 165 -18.50 8.67 4.54
N LEU A 166 -18.14 7.80 3.60
CA LEU A 166 -18.99 6.66 3.26
C LEU A 166 -18.96 5.65 4.41
N PRO A 167 -20.12 5.05 4.75
CA PRO A 167 -20.13 3.95 5.70
C PRO A 167 -19.12 2.92 5.26
N LYS A 168 -18.14 2.64 6.12
CA LYS A 168 -17.35 1.43 5.96
C LYS A 168 -18.32 0.26 6.03
N PRO A 169 -18.11 -0.83 5.28
CA PRO A 169 -18.80 -2.06 5.57
C PRO A 169 -18.52 -2.30 7.06
N VAL A 170 -19.54 -2.20 7.89
CA VAL A 170 -19.46 -2.82 9.21
C VAL A 170 -19.27 -4.27 8.81
N GLU A 171 -18.07 -4.81 9.02
CA GLU A 171 -17.89 -6.24 9.03
C GLU A 171 -18.90 -6.73 10.05
N PHE A 172 -20.04 -7.20 9.55
CA PHE A 172 -21.07 -7.77 10.38
C PHE A 172 -20.54 -9.15 10.71
N SER A 173 -19.55 -9.20 11.62
CA SER A 173 -19.04 -10.44 12.19
C SER A 173 -20.23 -11.10 12.84
N ARG A 174 -20.71 -12.20 12.25
CA ARG A 174 -21.71 -13.06 12.89
C ARG A 174 -21.05 -13.94 13.95
N GLY A 175 -19.88 -13.54 14.46
CA GLY A 175 -18.95 -14.41 15.16
C GLY A 175 -18.43 -15.52 14.25
N GLY A 176 -17.96 -16.60 14.86
CA GLY A 176 -17.44 -17.78 14.17
C GLY A 176 -16.07 -18.17 14.69
N ALA A 177 -15.46 -19.16 14.03
CA ALA A 177 -14.19 -19.72 14.49
C ALA A 177 -13.05 -18.70 14.58
N LYS A 178 -13.00 -17.73 13.66
CA LYS A 178 -11.97 -16.68 13.64
C LYS A 178 -12.09 -15.73 14.83
N GLU A 179 -13.28 -15.21 15.10
CA GLU A 179 -13.53 -14.34 16.25
C GLU A 179 -13.17 -15.04 17.57
N ILE A 180 -13.53 -16.32 17.68
CA ILE A 180 -13.18 -17.13 18.87
C ILE A 180 -11.67 -17.33 18.96
N ALA A 181 -10.99 -17.59 17.84
CA ALA A 181 -9.54 -17.73 17.82
C ALA A 181 -8.81 -16.44 18.22
N ASP A 182 -9.27 -15.29 17.71
CA ASP A 182 -8.73 -13.98 18.05
C ASP A 182 -8.92 -13.70 19.56
N LEU A 183 -10.11 -14.00 20.11
CA LEU A 183 -10.37 -13.89 21.55
C LEU A 183 -9.47 -14.82 22.38
N ILE A 184 -9.26 -16.07 21.95
CA ILE A 184 -8.37 -17.01 22.63
C ILE A 184 -6.91 -16.52 22.58
N GLY A 185 -6.49 -15.86 21.50
CA GLY A 185 -5.15 -15.28 21.37
C GLY A 185 -4.87 -14.13 22.34
N GLU A 186 -5.91 -13.42 22.77
CA GLU A 186 -5.81 -12.32 23.77
C GLU A 186 -5.97 -12.81 25.22
N MET A 187 -6.40 -14.06 25.43
CA MET A 187 -6.53 -14.66 26.76
C MET A 187 -5.18 -15.11 27.33
N ASP A 188 -5.11 -15.27 28.64
CA ASP A 188 -4.00 -16.02 29.23
C ASP A 188 -4.05 -17.51 28.85
N ALA A 189 -2.91 -18.18 28.93
CA ALA A 189 -2.76 -19.55 28.44
C ALA A 189 -3.70 -20.54 29.15
N GLU A 190 -3.95 -20.38 30.46
CA GLU A 190 -4.79 -21.28 31.24
C GLU A 190 -6.27 -21.13 30.85
N GLU A 191 -6.73 -19.89 30.67
CA GLU A 191 -8.08 -19.58 30.23
C GLU A 191 -8.33 -20.04 28.79
N GLY A 192 -7.40 -19.76 27.87
CA GLY A 192 -7.50 -20.19 26.47
C GLY A 192 -7.58 -21.71 26.33
N GLU A 193 -6.76 -22.46 27.09
CA GLU A 193 -6.79 -23.93 27.09
C GLU A 193 -8.12 -24.46 27.63
N ARG A 194 -8.62 -23.91 28.73
CA ARG A 194 -9.93 -24.27 29.31
C ARG A 194 -11.07 -24.03 28.33
N TYR A 195 -11.05 -22.92 27.59
CA TYR A 195 -12.04 -22.64 26.55
C TYR A 195 -11.94 -23.61 25.37
N MET A 196 -10.73 -23.96 24.92
CA MET A 196 -10.55 -24.95 23.87
C MET A 196 -11.04 -26.34 24.27
N GLN A 197 -10.82 -26.77 25.51
CA GLN A 197 -11.36 -28.03 26.04
C GLN A 197 -12.89 -28.00 26.11
N THR A 198 -13.48 -26.87 26.52
CA THR A 198 -14.94 -26.69 26.54
C THR A 198 -15.52 -26.79 25.13
N LEU A 199 -14.91 -26.11 24.15
CA LEU A 199 -15.29 -26.19 22.74
C LEU A 199 -15.18 -27.61 22.20
N GLN A 200 -14.12 -28.33 22.53
CA GLN A 200 -13.92 -29.72 22.09
C GLN A 200 -15.04 -30.64 22.60
N ASN A 201 -15.50 -30.45 23.83
CA ASN A 201 -16.53 -31.27 24.46
C ASN A 201 -17.95 -30.90 23.99
N GLU A 202 -18.24 -29.61 23.85
CA GLU A 202 -19.59 -29.12 23.55
C GLU A 202 -19.88 -29.02 22.04
N ASN A 203 -18.88 -28.64 21.23
CA ASN A 203 -19.03 -28.49 19.78
C ASN A 203 -17.75 -28.93 19.03
N PRO A 204 -17.57 -30.24 18.78
CA PRO A 204 -16.38 -30.78 18.14
C PRO A 204 -16.14 -30.28 16.71
N GLU A 205 -17.19 -29.86 15.99
CA GLU A 205 -17.04 -29.27 14.65
C GLU A 205 -16.45 -27.86 14.76
N LEU A 206 -17.03 -27.00 15.59
CA LEU A 206 -16.50 -25.65 15.82
C LEU A 206 -15.09 -25.67 16.40
N TYR A 207 -14.78 -26.62 17.29
CA TYR A 207 -13.42 -26.81 17.81
C TYR A 207 -12.39 -27.03 16.69
N LYS A 208 -12.71 -27.84 15.68
CA LYS A 208 -11.79 -28.09 14.55
C LYS A 208 -11.54 -26.81 13.77
N ASP A 209 -12.58 -26.03 13.52
CA ASP A 209 -12.47 -24.77 12.79
C ASP A 209 -11.64 -23.74 13.57
N VAL A 210 -11.85 -23.63 14.89
CA VAL A 210 -11.06 -22.74 15.77
C VAL A 210 -9.60 -23.21 15.88
N LYS A 211 -9.36 -24.52 16.04
CA LYS A 211 -8.01 -25.07 16.21
C LYS A 211 -7.11 -24.87 14.99
N ILE A 212 -7.67 -24.70 13.79
CA ILE A 212 -6.90 -24.35 12.59
C ILE A 212 -6.35 -22.92 12.70
N LEU A 213 -7.04 -22.03 13.42
CA LEU A 213 -6.75 -20.61 13.50
C LEU A 213 -5.91 -20.24 14.74
N VAL A 214 -5.87 -21.11 15.76
CA VAL A 214 -5.08 -20.92 16.98
C VAL A 214 -3.76 -21.70 16.87
N LEU A 215 -2.62 -20.98 16.92
CA LEU A 215 -1.29 -21.58 16.99
C LEU A 215 -0.89 -21.81 18.45
N THR A 216 -0.77 -23.07 18.88
CA THR A 216 -0.30 -23.39 20.25
C THR A 216 1.20 -23.69 20.29
N PHE A 217 1.79 -23.67 21.50
CA PHE A 217 3.20 -24.04 21.69
C PHE A 217 3.48 -25.48 21.23
N GLU A 218 2.54 -26.40 21.48
CA GLU A 218 2.60 -27.78 20.98
C GLU A 218 2.61 -27.82 19.45
N ASP A 219 1.78 -26.99 18.77
CA ASP A 219 1.77 -26.92 17.31
C ASP A 219 3.12 -26.46 16.76
N ILE A 220 3.80 -25.54 17.44
CA ILE A 220 5.15 -25.09 17.06
C ILE A 220 6.12 -26.26 17.13
N ILE A 221 6.14 -27.00 18.24
CA ILE A 221 7.06 -28.13 18.45
C ILE A 221 6.80 -29.28 17.47
N GLU A 222 5.54 -29.59 17.20
CA GLU A 222 5.16 -30.72 16.37
C GLU A 222 5.27 -30.45 14.87
N LYS A 223 4.91 -29.24 14.43
CA LYS A 223 4.68 -28.95 13.00
C LYS A 223 5.77 -28.10 12.36
N PHE A 224 6.57 -27.38 13.13
CA PHE A 224 7.56 -26.48 12.53
C PHE A 224 8.80 -27.25 12.07
N PRO A 225 9.39 -26.88 10.91
CA PRO A 225 10.68 -27.41 10.48
C PRO A 225 11.79 -27.09 11.50
N ASP A 226 12.70 -28.03 11.72
CA ASP A 226 13.75 -27.92 12.75
C ASP A 226 14.60 -26.64 12.62
N GLY A 227 14.88 -26.18 11.39
CA GLY A 227 15.62 -24.93 11.16
C GLY A 227 14.90 -23.70 11.71
N ILE A 228 13.61 -23.54 11.40
CA ILE A 228 12.78 -22.42 11.87
C ILE A 228 12.62 -22.50 13.39
N LEU A 229 12.42 -23.71 13.89
CA LEU A 229 12.22 -23.95 15.30
C LEU A 229 13.48 -23.58 16.11
N ARG A 230 14.69 -23.94 15.65
CA ARG A 230 15.95 -23.51 16.28
C ARG A 230 16.12 -22.00 16.27
N ASP A 231 15.85 -21.36 15.14
CA ASP A 231 15.98 -19.90 15.02
C ASP A 231 15.02 -19.20 15.99
N LEU A 232 13.78 -19.68 16.10
CA LEU A 232 12.80 -19.19 17.06
C LEU A 232 13.29 -19.35 18.52
N MET A 233 13.81 -20.51 18.87
CA MET A 233 14.26 -20.82 20.22
C MET A 233 15.52 -20.04 20.62
N ASN A 234 16.38 -19.70 19.65
CA ASN A 234 17.53 -18.83 19.86
C ASN A 234 17.16 -17.34 19.98
N SER A 235 15.95 -16.96 19.57
CA SER A 235 15.45 -15.57 19.62
C SER A 235 14.70 -15.21 20.90
N VAL A 236 14.41 -16.19 21.76
CA VAL A 236 13.68 -15.98 23.03
C VAL A 236 14.63 -16.01 24.22
N GLU A 237 14.24 -15.37 25.32
CA GLU A 237 15.03 -15.38 26.55
C GLU A 237 15.11 -16.79 27.16
N LEU A 238 16.32 -17.18 27.59
CA LEU A 238 16.60 -18.52 28.12
C LEU A 238 15.73 -18.88 29.33
N ASP A 239 15.42 -17.92 30.20
CA ASP A 239 14.58 -18.15 31.39
C ASP A 239 13.13 -18.44 31.00
N ALA A 240 12.60 -17.72 29.99
CA ALA A 240 11.27 -17.96 29.45
C ALA A 240 11.19 -19.31 28.72
N LEU A 241 12.22 -19.64 27.92
CA LEU A 241 12.33 -20.93 27.25
C LEU A 241 12.40 -22.08 28.26
N ALA A 242 13.21 -21.95 29.31
CA ALA A 242 13.33 -22.95 30.38
C ALA A 242 12.00 -23.17 31.11
N MET A 243 11.20 -22.13 31.29
CA MET A 243 9.84 -22.26 31.81
C MET A 243 8.91 -22.95 30.81
N ALA A 244 8.97 -22.60 29.53
CA ALA A 244 8.09 -23.14 28.48
C ALA A 244 8.32 -24.63 28.20
N VAL A 245 9.57 -25.11 28.26
CA VAL A 245 9.90 -26.54 28.02
C VAL A 245 9.81 -27.40 29.29
N LYS A 246 9.36 -26.82 30.41
CA LYS A 246 9.28 -27.54 31.69
C LYS A 246 8.23 -28.66 31.60
N GLY A 247 8.69 -29.91 31.66
CA GLY A 247 7.83 -31.09 31.56
C GLY A 247 7.81 -31.74 30.17
N ILE A 248 8.52 -31.15 29.21
CA ILE A 248 8.82 -31.78 27.92
C ILE A 248 9.96 -32.78 28.08
N ASP A 249 9.93 -33.86 27.30
CA ASP A 249 10.95 -34.90 27.33
C ASP A 249 12.31 -34.40 26.79
N GLN A 250 13.39 -35.03 27.25
CA GLN A 250 14.74 -34.59 26.91
C GLN A 250 15.06 -34.73 25.42
N GLU A 251 14.47 -35.70 24.73
CA GLU A 251 14.68 -35.91 23.30
C GLU A 251 14.10 -34.74 22.48
N THR A 252 12.91 -34.28 22.83
CA THR A 252 12.29 -33.09 22.24
C THR A 252 13.07 -31.82 22.58
N ILE A 253 13.54 -31.66 23.82
CA ILE A 253 14.39 -30.51 24.21
C ILE A 253 15.67 -30.47 23.37
N ASP A 254 16.34 -31.61 23.20
CA ASP A 254 17.58 -31.71 22.41
C ASP A 254 17.33 -31.40 20.93
N ARG A 255 16.19 -31.77 20.37
CA ARG A 255 15.76 -31.39 19.01
C ARG A 255 15.53 -29.89 18.87
N ILE A 256 14.97 -29.26 19.90
CA ILE A 256 14.57 -27.85 19.89
C ILE A 256 15.77 -26.91 20.08
N ILE A 257 16.75 -27.31 20.88
CA ILE A 257 17.90 -26.49 21.30
C ILE A 257 19.20 -26.86 20.56
N GLY A 258 19.33 -28.10 20.10
CA GLY A 258 20.56 -28.65 19.49
C GLY A 258 20.69 -28.43 17.99
#